data_AF-A0A368FXV8-F1
#
_entry.id   AF-A0A368FXV8-F1
#
_cell.length_a   1.000
_cell.length_b   1.000
_cell.length_c   1.000
_cell.angle_alpha   90.00
_cell.angle_beta   90.00
_cell.angle_gamma   90.00
#
_symmetry.space_group_name_H-M   'P 1'
#
loop_
_entity.id
_entity.type
_entity.pdbx_description
1 polymer ?
#
loop_
_entity_poly.entity_id
_entity_poly.type
_entity_poly.pdbx_seq_one_letter_code
_entity_poly.pdbx_strand_id
1 'polypeptide(L)'
;MFRFLLLLCVARTALACAPGTGNDIATMTLHTNSHYPHSNPHYYISQVEREMRRLFKSYGVNYDPNYVRISTRGVNGKLVVTVQAYSVDCKRAPEFMSKLRRQAGHLFVTAHLSCSNGMERYV
;
A
#
# COMPACT_ATOMS: atom_id res chain seq x y z
N MET A 1 -27.85 -31.83 -13.63
CA MET A 1 -27.25 -30.58 -14.14
C MET A 1 -27.50 -29.42 -13.17
N PHE A 2 -26.94 -29.46 -11.95
CA PHE A 2 -27.17 -28.41 -10.93
C PHE A 2 -25.95 -28.23 -9.98
N ARG A 3 -24.73 -28.39 -10.51
CA ARG A 3 -23.49 -28.28 -9.71
C ARG A 3 -22.45 -27.30 -10.25
N PHE A 4 -22.69 -26.67 -11.40
CA PHE A 4 -21.73 -25.75 -12.03
C PHE A 4 -22.02 -24.25 -11.82
N LEU A 5 -23.17 -23.88 -11.25
CA LEU A 5 -23.56 -22.47 -11.08
C LEU A 5 -23.08 -21.82 -9.77
N LEU A 6 -22.59 -22.60 -8.80
CA LEU A 6 -22.12 -22.06 -7.51
C LEU A 6 -20.67 -21.54 -7.53
N LEU A 7 -19.89 -21.83 -8.57
CA LEU A 7 -18.49 -21.41 -8.68
C LEU A 7 -18.30 -19.97 -9.21
N LEU A 8 -19.34 -19.32 -9.71
CA LEU A 8 -19.25 -17.96 -10.28
C LEU A 8 -19.43 -16.83 -9.25
N CYS A 9 -19.93 -17.10 -8.03
CA CYS A 9 -20.13 -16.06 -7.01
C CYS A 9 -18.87 -15.72 -6.19
N VAL A 10 -17.81 -16.52 -6.25
CA VAL A 10 -16.58 -16.28 -5.46
C VAL A 10 -15.57 -15.38 -6.22
N ALA A 11 -15.81 -15.08 -7.49
CA ALA A 11 -14.84 -14.38 -8.34
C ALA A 11 -14.82 -12.83 -8.21
N ARG A 12 -15.62 -12.22 -7.32
CA ARG A 12 -15.74 -10.74 -7.23
C ARG A 12 -15.19 -10.07 -5.97
N THR A 13 -14.62 -10.80 -5.01
CA THR A 13 -14.17 -10.18 -3.76
C THR A 13 -12.70 -9.78 -3.72
N ALA A 14 -11.95 -9.86 -4.83
CA ALA A 14 -10.50 -9.59 -4.84
C ALA A 14 -10.10 -8.12 -5.07
N LEU A 15 -11.04 -7.17 -5.13
CA LEU A 15 -10.69 -5.74 -5.21
C LEU A 15 -10.28 -5.24 -3.83
N ALA A 16 -9.04 -5.54 -3.44
CA ALA A 16 -8.43 -4.99 -2.24
C ALA A 16 -8.21 -3.48 -2.39
N CYS A 17 -7.64 -2.88 -1.34
CA CYS A 17 -7.25 -1.47 -1.22
C CYS A 17 -6.18 -1.07 -2.26
N ALA A 18 -6.45 -1.31 -3.53
CA ALA A 18 -5.60 -1.10 -4.68
C ALA A 18 -6.13 0.12 -5.45
N PRO A 19 -5.26 0.87 -6.12
CA PRO A 19 -5.67 2.01 -6.90
C PRO A 19 -6.60 1.59 -8.04
N GLY A 20 -7.64 2.39 -8.30
CA GLY A 20 -8.67 2.17 -9.32
C GLY A 20 -9.88 1.36 -8.85
N THR A 21 -10.00 1.00 -7.57
CA THR A 21 -11.10 0.17 -7.04
C THR A 21 -12.10 0.91 -6.17
N GLY A 22 -11.82 2.16 -5.80
CA GLY A 22 -12.70 3.00 -4.99
C GLY A 22 -12.60 4.49 -5.33
N ASN A 23 -13.20 5.33 -4.49
CA ASN A 23 -13.24 6.78 -4.66
C ASN A 23 -12.41 7.54 -3.60
N ASP A 24 -11.73 6.81 -2.72
CA ASP A 24 -10.94 7.41 -1.64
C ASP A 24 -9.49 7.67 -2.07
N ILE A 25 -8.83 8.56 -1.34
CA ILE A 25 -7.39 8.80 -1.41
C ILE A 25 -6.80 8.24 -0.12
N ALA A 26 -5.76 7.41 -0.24
CA ALA A 26 -4.99 6.93 0.91
C ALA A 26 -3.59 7.54 0.92
N THR A 27 -3.13 7.93 2.11
CA THR A 27 -1.75 8.34 2.35
C THR A 27 -1.15 7.40 3.37
N MET A 28 -0.05 6.75 3.00
CA MET A 28 0.68 5.84 3.86
C MET A 28 2.08 6.39 4.13
N THR A 29 2.47 6.42 5.39
CA THR A 29 3.76 6.91 5.87
C THR A 29 4.51 5.76 6.52
N LEU A 30 5.63 5.38 5.91
CA LEU A 30 6.54 4.34 6.38
C LEU A 30 7.73 4.98 7.08
N HIS A 31 7.89 4.70 8.37
CA HIS A 31 9.02 5.18 9.15
C HIS A 31 10.13 4.13 9.10
N THR A 32 11.29 4.51 8.58
CA THR A 32 12.44 3.61 8.50
C THR A 32 13.42 3.89 9.65
N ASN A 33 14.33 2.96 9.92
CA ASN A 33 15.42 3.21 10.88
C ASN A 33 16.63 3.89 10.22
N SER A 34 16.58 4.14 8.92
CA SER A 34 17.71 4.61 8.14
C SER A 34 17.99 6.07 8.40
N HIS A 35 19.27 6.41 8.50
CA HIS A 35 19.68 7.77 8.78
C HIS A 35 19.51 8.67 7.55
N TYR A 36 18.94 9.85 7.73
CA TYR A 36 18.79 10.86 6.68
C TYR A 36 19.75 12.02 6.95
N PRO A 37 20.46 12.59 5.94
CA PRO A 37 20.32 12.37 4.49
C PRO A 37 21.25 11.29 3.91
N HIS A 38 22.05 10.62 4.73
CA HIS A 38 23.06 9.64 4.26
C HIS A 38 22.46 8.37 3.63
N SER A 39 21.16 8.13 3.80
CA SER A 39 20.42 7.06 3.13
C SER A 39 20.10 7.42 1.68
N ASN A 40 20.21 6.45 0.77
CA ASN A 40 19.91 6.65 -0.64
C ASN A 40 18.38 6.71 -0.87
N PRO A 41 17.76 7.87 -1.14
CA PRO A 41 16.32 8.00 -1.26
C PRO A 41 15.76 7.20 -2.46
N HIS A 42 16.50 7.14 -3.56
CA HIS A 42 16.11 6.38 -4.76
C HIS A 42 16.07 4.87 -4.51
N TYR A 43 16.97 4.35 -3.68
CA TYR A 43 16.92 2.96 -3.24
C TYR A 43 15.60 2.68 -2.51
N TYR A 44 15.22 3.52 -1.53
CA TYR A 44 13.98 3.30 -0.79
C TYR A 44 12.72 3.43 -1.64
N ILE A 45 12.68 4.42 -2.54
CA ILE A 45 11.57 4.57 -3.48
C ILE A 45 11.41 3.32 -4.33
N SER A 46 12.50 2.82 -4.94
CA SER A 46 12.44 1.64 -5.81
C SER A 46 12.06 0.35 -5.05
N GLN A 47 12.53 0.17 -3.82
CA GLN A 47 12.16 -0.97 -2.98
C GLN A 47 10.66 -0.91 -2.62
N VAL A 48 10.17 0.24 -2.14
CA VAL A 48 8.76 0.42 -1.78
C VAL A 48 7.88 0.24 -3.01
N GLU A 49 8.25 0.81 -4.15
CA GLU A 49 7.51 0.63 -5.40
C GLU A 49 7.44 -0.84 -5.81
N ARG A 50 8.54 -1.58 -5.73
CA ARG A 50 8.59 -3.01 -6.06
C ARG A 50 7.67 -3.82 -5.15
N GLU A 51 7.69 -3.55 -3.84
CA GLU A 51 6.81 -4.25 -2.91
C GLU A 51 5.33 -3.88 -3.12
N MET A 52 5.03 -2.62 -3.44
CA MET A 52 3.68 -2.18 -3.81
C MET A 52 3.18 -2.87 -5.09
N ARG A 53 4.02 -2.99 -6.13
CA ARG A 53 3.70 -3.72 -7.36
C ARG A 53 3.36 -5.19 -7.06
N ARG A 54 4.17 -5.86 -6.24
CA ARG A 54 3.93 -7.25 -5.81
C ARG A 54 2.63 -7.37 -5.01
N LEU A 55 2.38 -6.43 -4.11
CA LEU A 55 1.20 -6.42 -3.27
C LEU A 55 -0.07 -6.23 -4.11
N PHE A 56 -0.10 -5.26 -5.03
CA PHE A 56 -1.24 -5.08 -5.94
C PHE A 56 -1.45 -6.28 -6.88
N LYS A 57 -0.38 -6.88 -7.38
CA LYS A 57 -0.47 -8.12 -8.17
C LYS A 57 -1.12 -9.25 -7.38
N SER A 58 -0.85 -9.36 -6.07
CA SER A 58 -1.50 -10.35 -5.19
C SER A 58 -3.02 -10.15 -5.07
N TYR A 59 -3.50 -8.96 -5.39
CA TYR A 59 -4.91 -8.59 -5.44
C TYR A 59 -5.48 -8.54 -6.87
N GLY A 60 -4.72 -9.00 -7.87
CA GLY A 60 -5.15 -8.97 -9.27
C GLY A 60 -5.25 -7.56 -9.87
N VAL A 61 -4.62 -6.57 -9.24
CA VAL A 61 -4.60 -5.18 -9.72
C VAL A 61 -3.24 -4.84 -10.30
N ASN A 62 -3.25 -4.23 -11.49
CA ASN A 62 -2.03 -3.72 -12.10
C ASN A 62 -1.62 -2.43 -11.41
N TYR A 63 -0.34 -2.32 -11.05
CA TYR A 63 0.21 -1.06 -10.59
C TYR A 63 0.19 -0.04 -11.72
N ASP A 64 -0.48 1.08 -11.50
CA ASP A 64 -0.46 2.23 -12.40
C ASP A 64 0.26 3.40 -11.68
N PRO A 65 1.40 3.88 -12.24
CA PRO A 65 2.15 4.99 -11.66
C PRO A 65 1.37 6.31 -11.61
N ASN A 66 0.30 6.48 -12.39
CA ASN A 66 -0.52 7.68 -12.34
C ASN A 66 -1.37 7.76 -11.06
N TYR A 67 -1.69 6.61 -10.47
CA TYR A 67 -2.49 6.52 -9.25
C TYR A 67 -1.66 6.36 -7.98
N VAL A 68 -0.33 6.28 -8.08
CA VAL A 68 0.55 6.09 -6.93
C VAL A 68 1.73 7.05 -6.98
N ARG A 69 1.86 7.90 -5.97
CA ARG A 69 2.99 8.81 -5.80
C ARG A 69 3.81 8.38 -4.59
N ILE A 70 5.10 8.18 -4.77
CA ILE A 70 6.03 7.80 -3.71
C ILE A 70 7.03 8.95 -3.54
N SER A 71 7.18 9.42 -2.32
CA SER A 71 8.14 10.47 -1.95
C SER A 71 8.85 10.12 -0.66
N THR A 72 9.95 10.81 -0.39
CA THR A 72 10.76 10.61 0.81
C THR A 72 11.05 11.93 1.48
N ARG A 73 11.15 11.92 2.80
CA ARG A 73 11.56 13.09 3.59
C ARG A 73 12.34 12.67 4.83
N GLY A 74 13.13 13.59 5.37
CA GLY A 74 13.76 13.44 6.68
C GLY A 74 12.81 13.88 7.78
N VAL A 75 12.64 13.05 8.82
CA VAL A 75 11.95 13.40 10.06
C VAL A 75 12.84 12.95 11.22
N ASN A 76 13.23 13.87 12.11
CA ASN A 76 14.10 13.58 13.26
C ASN A 76 15.39 12.82 12.90
N GLY A 77 16.03 13.18 11.77
CA GLY A 77 17.24 12.50 11.28
C GLY A 77 17.03 11.08 10.74
N LYS A 78 15.76 10.65 10.58
CA LYS A 78 15.37 9.36 10.02
C LYS A 78 14.68 9.55 8.68
N LEU A 79 14.89 8.59 7.78
CA LEU A 79 14.20 8.56 6.49
C LEU A 79 12.76 8.08 6.67
N VAL A 80 11.83 8.85 6.13
CA VAL A 80 10.41 8.52 6.05
C VAL A 80 10.01 8.45 4.59
N VAL A 81 9.29 7.40 4.22
CA VAL A 81 8.73 7.22 2.87
C VAL A 81 7.23 7.46 2.94
N THR A 82 6.72 8.33 2.09
CA THR A 82 5.28 8.58 1.95
C THR A 82 4.79 8.02 0.63
N VAL A 83 3.72 7.25 0.68
CA VAL A 83 3.04 6.67 -0.47
C VAL A 83 1.62 7.21 -0.51
N GLN A 84 1.30 7.98 -1.53
CA GLN A 84 -0.05 8.47 -1.78
C GLN A 84 -0.68 7.66 -2.90
N ALA A 85 -1.86 7.10 -2.67
CA ALA A 85 -2.61 6.31 -3.64
C ALA A 85 -3.99 6.91 -3.87
N TYR A 86 -4.41 6.97 -5.13
CA TYR A 86 -5.71 7.51 -5.56
C TYR A 86 -6.67 6.38 -5.95
N SER A 87 -7.97 6.65 -5.83
CA SER A 87 -9.04 5.73 -6.22
C SER A 87 -8.98 4.38 -5.50
N VAL A 88 -8.79 4.38 -4.18
CA VAL A 88 -8.67 3.16 -3.37
C VAL A 88 -9.94 2.84 -2.59
N ASP A 89 -10.21 1.55 -2.31
CA ASP A 89 -11.24 1.12 -1.35
C ASP A 89 -10.68 1.05 0.08
N CYS A 90 -10.80 2.16 0.82
CA CYS A 90 -10.26 2.28 2.16
C CYS A 90 -10.92 1.36 3.21
N LYS A 91 -12.09 0.76 2.95
CA LYS A 91 -12.70 -0.22 3.86
C LYS A 91 -11.79 -1.43 4.10
N ARG A 92 -10.87 -1.69 3.17
CA ARG A 92 -9.95 -2.84 3.18
C ARG A 92 -8.54 -2.50 3.65
N ALA A 93 -8.32 -1.28 4.14
CA ALA A 93 -7.04 -0.85 4.71
C ALA A 93 -6.48 -1.81 5.79
N PRO A 94 -7.28 -2.43 6.68
CA PRO A 94 -6.75 -3.36 7.69
C PRO A 94 -6.04 -4.57 7.08
N GLU A 95 -6.66 -5.20 6.07
CA GLU A 95 -6.08 -6.36 5.39
C GLU A 95 -4.84 -5.98 4.59
N PHE A 96 -4.92 -4.82 3.89
CA PHE A 96 -3.80 -4.27 3.14
C PHE A 96 -2.58 -4.03 4.03
N MET A 97 -2.75 -3.35 5.17
CA MET A 97 -1.67 -3.04 6.10
C MET A 97 -1.06 -4.30 6.72
N SER A 98 -1.89 -5.31 7.03
CA SER A 98 -1.40 -6.61 7.52
C SER A 98 -0.52 -7.33 6.50
N LYS A 99 -0.94 -7.38 5.23
CA LYS A 99 -0.14 -7.98 4.14
C LYS A 99 1.12 -7.17 3.84
N LEU A 100 1.03 -5.84 3.84
CA LEU A 100 2.18 -4.96 3.68
C LEU A 100 3.22 -5.22 4.78
N ARG A 101 2.80 -5.32 6.05
CA ARG A 101 3.72 -5.62 7.16
C ARG A 101 4.43 -6.97 6.98
N ARG A 102 3.71 -7.99 6.52
CA ARG A 102 4.31 -9.31 6.25
C ARG A 102 5.31 -9.29 5.10
N GLN A 103 5.02 -8.56 4.03
CA GLN A 103 5.85 -8.57 2.81
C GLN A 103 7.01 -7.56 2.86
N ALA A 104 6.72 -6.35 3.34
CA ALA A 104 7.62 -5.20 3.30
C ALA A 104 8.07 -4.74 4.70
N GLY A 105 7.74 -5.46 5.78
CA GLY A 105 8.08 -5.07 7.15
C GLY A 105 9.58 -4.98 7.44
N HIS A 106 10.43 -5.53 6.56
CA HIS A 106 11.88 -5.34 6.63
C HIS A 106 12.35 -3.95 6.16
N LEU A 107 11.50 -3.20 5.44
CA LEU A 107 11.80 -1.85 4.93
C LEU A 107 11.45 -0.74 5.93
N PHE A 108 10.61 -1.01 6.93
CA PHE A 108 10.10 -0.02 7.86
C PHE A 108 9.91 -0.56 9.29
N VAL A 109 10.03 0.33 10.27
CA VAL A 109 9.79 0.02 11.68
C VAL A 109 8.30 0.13 11.99
N THR A 110 7.68 1.24 11.59
CA THR A 110 6.25 1.50 11.74
C THR A 110 5.66 2.05 10.45
N ALA A 111 4.37 1.80 10.23
CA ALA A 111 3.62 2.36 9.13
C ALA A 111 2.30 2.94 9.62
N HIS A 112 1.96 4.12 9.12
CA HIS A 112 0.67 4.78 9.35
C HIS A 112 -0.04 4.98 8.02
N LEU A 113 -1.28 4.54 7.90
CA LEU A 113 -2.14 4.77 6.74
C LEU A 113 -3.34 5.60 7.16
N SER A 114 -3.58 6.70 6.46
CA SER A 114 -4.78 7.53 6.57
C SER A 114 -5.55 7.55 5.26
N CYS A 115 -6.86 7.63 5.36
CA CYS A 115 -7.79 7.67 4.23
C CYS A 115 -8.64 8.93 4.25
N SER A 116 -9.03 9.42 3.07
CA SER A 116 -9.92 10.59 2.92
C SER A 116 -11.28 10.44 3.60
N ASN A 117 -11.73 9.20 3.83
CA ASN A 117 -12.97 8.90 4.55
C ASN A 117 -12.82 8.89 6.08
N GLY A 118 -11.68 9.32 6.61
CA GLY A 118 -11.39 9.39 8.05
C GLY A 118 -10.84 8.10 8.66
N MET A 119 -10.65 7.03 7.87
CA MET A 119 -10.04 5.81 8.39
C MET A 119 -8.54 5.98 8.62
N GLU A 120 -8.06 5.57 9.79
CA GLU A 120 -6.64 5.51 10.13
C GLU A 120 -6.22 4.10 10.59
N ARG A 121 -4.99 3.68 10.24
CA ARG A 121 -4.40 2.39 10.62
C ARG A 121 -2.91 2.48 10.87
N TYR A 122 -2.45 1.76 11.88
CA TYR A 122 -1.05 1.70 12.31
C TYR A 122 -0.59 0.25 12.38
N VAL A 123 0.63 -0.05 11.92
CA VAL A 123 1.30 -1.37 12.01
C VAL A 123 2.80 -1.25 12.21
#